data_AF-A0A7Z9IJN7-F1
#
_entry.id   AF-A0A7Z9IJN7-F1
#
_cell.length_a   1.000
_cell.length_b   1.000
_cell.length_c   1.000
_cell.angle_alpha   90.00
_cell.angle_beta   90.00
_cell.angle_gamma   90.00
#
_symmetry.space_group_name_H-M   'P 1'
#
loop_
_entity.id
_entity.type
_entity.pdbx_description
1 polymer ?
#
loop_
_entity_poly.entity_id
_entity_poly.type
_entity_poly.pdbx_seq_one_letter_code
_entity_poly.pdbx_strand_id
1 'polypeptide(L)'
;MVAEATEETLTREGGVREHVVGAGIGCPGSIDRSRRLVRTTSNLGWVDYPIRGQIANVLQLPTVLDNDANCATYAEWWRGAGRGVEHLVGITVGTGIGGGVMLGGKIMRGASGSAGEVGHTTIDFNGRRCSCGNYGCLEAYASGPSIAVRAREGLEVGCQVCSHRTCRRRP
;
A
#
# COMPACT_ATOMS: atom_id res chain seq x y z
N MET A 1 3.12 -23.43 2.83
CA MET A 1 2.28 -22.90 1.71
C MET A 1 1.04 -22.18 2.26
N VAL A 2 0.26 -21.41 1.47
CA VAL A 2 -0.91 -20.65 2.01
C VAL A 2 -1.97 -21.56 2.64
N ALA A 3 -2.22 -22.75 2.08
CA ALA A 3 -3.13 -23.73 2.68
C ALA A 3 -2.67 -24.12 4.09
N GLU A 4 -1.40 -24.50 4.21
CA GLU A 4 -0.77 -24.88 5.47
C GLU A 4 -0.83 -23.75 6.51
N ALA A 5 -0.51 -22.51 6.11
CA ALA A 5 -0.63 -21.35 7.00
C ALA A 5 -2.07 -21.08 7.45
N THR A 6 -3.06 -21.40 6.60
CA THR A 6 -4.48 -21.29 6.92
C THR A 6 -4.88 -22.34 7.95
N GLU A 7 -4.51 -23.61 7.74
CA GLU A 7 -4.79 -24.70 8.68
C GLU A 7 -4.08 -24.52 10.02
N GLU A 8 -2.83 -24.03 10.00
CA GLU A 8 -2.08 -23.68 11.21
C GLU A 8 -2.80 -22.57 12.00
N THR A 9 -3.26 -21.53 11.32
CA THR A 9 -3.99 -20.43 11.95
C THR A 9 -5.32 -20.91 12.52
N LEU A 10 -6.09 -21.72 11.80
CA LEU A 10 -7.34 -22.29 12.30
C LEU A 10 -7.08 -23.15 13.54
N THR A 11 -6.06 -24.00 13.51
CA THR A 11 -5.69 -24.84 14.66
C THR A 11 -5.31 -23.99 15.87
N ARG A 12 -4.47 -22.96 15.67
CA ARG A 12 -3.99 -22.10 16.76
C ARG A 12 -5.11 -21.30 17.41
N GLU A 13 -6.06 -20.79 16.63
CA GLU A 13 -7.15 -19.95 17.13
C GLU A 13 -8.41 -20.75 17.51
N GLY A 14 -8.38 -22.09 17.42
CA GLY A 14 -9.56 -22.94 17.63
C GLY A 14 -10.67 -22.72 16.60
N GLY A 15 -10.30 -22.25 15.41
CA GLY A 15 -11.20 -22.00 14.28
C GLY A 15 -11.65 -23.30 13.60
N VAL A 16 -12.82 -23.24 12.98
CA VAL A 16 -13.44 -24.34 12.25
C VAL A 16 -13.52 -23.95 10.77
N ARG A 17 -13.05 -24.81 9.86
CA ARG A 17 -12.90 -24.45 8.44
C ARG A 17 -14.25 -24.11 7.78
N GLU A 18 -15.31 -24.79 8.19
CA GLU A 18 -16.68 -24.57 7.75
C GLU A 18 -17.20 -23.16 8.09
N HIS A 19 -16.60 -22.48 9.06
CA HIS A 19 -16.93 -21.09 9.41
C HIS A 19 -16.18 -20.05 8.57
N VAL A 20 -15.19 -20.47 7.75
CA VAL A 20 -14.43 -19.57 6.90
C VAL A 20 -15.20 -19.32 5.59
N VAL A 21 -15.78 -18.13 5.46
CA VAL A 21 -16.65 -17.78 4.33
C VAL A 21 -15.90 -17.32 3.07
N GLY A 22 -14.61 -17.01 3.17
CA GLY A 22 -13.83 -16.47 2.06
C GLY A 22 -12.43 -16.01 2.45
N ALA A 23 -11.67 -15.59 1.43
CA ALA A 23 -10.33 -15.04 1.58
C ALA A 23 -10.22 -13.65 0.92
N GLY A 24 -9.63 -12.68 1.63
CA GLY A 24 -9.28 -11.37 1.09
C GLY A 24 -7.78 -11.24 0.94
N ILE A 25 -7.33 -10.72 -0.20
CA ILE A 25 -5.91 -10.49 -0.49
C ILE A 25 -5.69 -8.99 -0.68
N GLY A 26 -4.89 -8.39 0.19
CA GLY A 26 -4.27 -7.09 -0.06
C GLY A 26 -2.87 -7.31 -0.61
N CYS A 27 -2.57 -6.77 -1.78
CA CYS A 27 -1.29 -6.99 -2.45
C CYS A 27 -0.68 -5.66 -2.91
N PRO A 28 0.65 -5.49 -2.80
CA PRO A 28 1.31 -4.34 -3.41
C PRO A 28 1.12 -4.36 -4.93
N GLY A 29 1.24 -3.17 -5.53
CA GLY A 29 1.20 -3.01 -6.98
C GLY A 29 -0.19 -2.77 -7.55
N SER A 30 -0.24 -2.63 -8.88
CA SER A 30 -1.46 -2.28 -9.61
C SER A 30 -2.29 -3.53 -9.92
N ILE A 31 -3.59 -3.46 -9.63
CA ILE A 31 -4.52 -4.58 -9.82
C ILE A 31 -5.27 -4.42 -11.13
N ASP A 32 -5.16 -5.42 -12.02
CA ASP A 32 -6.06 -5.54 -13.16
C ASP A 32 -7.36 -6.19 -12.69
N ARG A 33 -8.44 -5.42 -12.65
CA ARG A 33 -9.75 -5.93 -12.21
C ARG A 33 -10.45 -6.81 -13.23
N SER A 34 -10.24 -6.58 -14.54
CA SER A 34 -10.91 -7.40 -15.56
C SER A 34 -10.29 -8.79 -15.59
N ARG A 35 -8.97 -8.87 -15.46
CA ARG A 35 -8.20 -10.13 -15.41
C ARG A 35 -8.04 -10.69 -13.98
N ARG A 36 -8.40 -9.91 -12.94
CA ARG A 36 -8.29 -10.25 -11.51
C ARG A 36 -6.88 -10.69 -11.09
N LEU A 37 -5.88 -9.94 -11.53
CA LEU A 37 -4.47 -10.25 -11.32
C LEU A 37 -3.68 -9.02 -10.89
N VAL A 38 -2.45 -9.25 -10.41
CA VAL A 38 -1.48 -8.19 -10.11
C VAL A 38 -0.65 -7.94 -11.36
N ARG A 39 -0.70 -6.74 -11.94
CA ARG A 39 0.03 -6.42 -13.18
C ARG A 39 1.52 -6.38 -12.95
N THR A 40 1.96 -5.63 -11.95
CA THR A 40 3.36 -5.46 -11.59
C THR A 40 3.51 -5.22 -10.10
N THR A 41 4.59 -5.74 -9.51
CA THR A 41 5.00 -5.44 -8.14
C THR A 41 6.45 -4.96 -8.13
N SER A 42 6.76 -3.97 -7.29
CA SER A 42 8.13 -3.44 -7.16
C SER A 42 9.05 -4.37 -6.37
N ASN A 43 8.50 -5.21 -5.49
CA ASN A 43 9.25 -6.00 -4.52
C ASN A 43 9.15 -7.53 -4.70
N LEU A 44 8.18 -8.05 -5.46
CA LEU A 44 8.00 -9.50 -5.66
C LEU A 44 8.37 -9.98 -7.07
N GLY A 45 8.71 -9.07 -7.98
CA GLY A 45 9.07 -9.40 -9.37
C GLY A 45 7.91 -10.02 -10.16
N TRP A 46 6.67 -9.81 -9.73
CA TRP A 46 5.50 -10.37 -10.38
C TRP A 46 5.13 -9.54 -11.60
N VAL A 47 4.79 -10.23 -12.69
CA VAL A 47 4.24 -9.63 -13.92
C VAL A 47 3.02 -10.44 -14.32
N ASP A 48 1.87 -9.77 -14.47
CA ASP A 48 0.58 -10.37 -14.80
C ASP A 48 0.24 -11.61 -13.95
N TYR A 49 0.51 -11.56 -12.64
CA TYR A 49 0.46 -12.72 -11.77
C TYR A 49 -0.95 -12.96 -11.21
N PRO A 50 -1.58 -14.13 -11.46
CA PRO A 50 -2.98 -14.40 -11.12
C PRO A 50 -3.17 -14.89 -9.69
N ILE A 51 -2.63 -14.17 -8.69
CA ILE A 51 -2.63 -14.59 -7.27
C ILE A 51 -4.03 -14.95 -6.75
N ARG A 52 -5.06 -14.19 -7.14
CA ARG A 52 -6.45 -14.46 -6.72
C ARG A 52 -6.88 -15.87 -7.13
N GLY A 53 -6.56 -16.28 -8.36
CA GLY A 53 -6.90 -17.60 -8.90
C GLY A 53 -6.12 -18.71 -8.19
N GLN A 54 -4.81 -18.50 -7.98
CA GLN A 54 -3.96 -19.45 -7.26
C GLN A 54 -4.49 -19.71 -5.84
N ILE A 55 -4.83 -18.65 -5.10
CA ILE A 55 -5.32 -18.76 -3.72
C ILE A 55 -6.72 -19.37 -3.69
N ALA A 56 -7.61 -18.99 -4.62
CA ALA A 56 -8.94 -19.60 -4.71
C ALA A 56 -8.86 -21.13 -4.97
N ASN A 57 -7.96 -21.56 -5.85
CA ASN A 57 -7.75 -22.97 -6.16
C ASN A 57 -7.20 -23.76 -4.97
N VAL A 58 -6.30 -23.14 -4.20
CA VAL A 58 -5.71 -23.80 -3.02
C VAL A 58 -6.70 -23.89 -1.87
N LEU A 59 -7.43 -22.80 -1.58
CA LEU A 59 -8.31 -22.74 -0.41
C LEU A 59 -9.72 -23.30 -0.68
N GLN A 60 -10.13 -23.40 -1.94
CA GLN A 60 -11.49 -23.75 -2.35
C GLN A 60 -12.54 -22.80 -1.74
N LEU A 61 -12.20 -21.51 -1.66
CA LEU A 61 -13.03 -20.46 -1.07
C LEU A 61 -13.26 -19.29 -2.04
N PRO A 62 -14.35 -18.51 -1.85
CA PRO A 62 -14.49 -17.22 -2.50
C PRO A 62 -13.32 -16.30 -2.15
N THR A 63 -12.54 -15.92 -3.16
CA THR A 63 -11.36 -15.05 -2.98
C THR A 63 -11.53 -13.72 -3.69
N VAL A 64 -11.23 -12.64 -2.98
CA VAL A 64 -11.16 -11.26 -3.51
C VAL A 64 -9.74 -10.71 -3.41
N LEU A 65 -9.40 -9.77 -4.29
CA LEU A 65 -8.07 -9.15 -4.40
C LEU A 65 -8.25 -7.64 -4.53
N ASP A 66 -7.45 -6.88 -3.78
CA ASP A 66 -7.31 -5.44 -3.92
C ASP A 66 -5.87 -5.00 -3.66
N ASN A 67 -5.60 -3.73 -3.95
CA ASN A 67 -4.37 -3.06 -3.59
C ASN A 67 -4.26 -2.94 -2.05
N ASP A 68 -3.04 -3.08 -1.52
CA ASP A 68 -2.75 -3.04 -0.08
C ASP A 68 -3.16 -1.71 0.61
N ALA A 69 -2.92 -0.56 -0.02
CA ALA A 69 -3.32 0.74 0.51
C ALA A 69 -4.85 0.94 0.49
N ASN A 70 -5.55 0.39 -0.51
CA ASN A 70 -7.01 0.31 -0.51
C ASN A 70 -7.52 -0.55 0.66
N CYS A 71 -6.91 -1.72 0.88
CA CYS A 71 -7.25 -2.60 2.01
C CYS A 71 -7.04 -1.90 3.36
N ALA A 72 -5.91 -1.20 3.53
CA ALA A 72 -5.64 -0.43 4.74
C ALA A 72 -6.67 0.69 4.95
N THR A 73 -7.00 1.44 3.89
CA THR A 73 -8.03 2.48 3.94
C THR A 73 -9.40 1.91 4.28
N TYR A 74 -9.77 0.76 3.72
CA TYR A 74 -11.02 0.08 4.02
C TYR A 74 -11.07 -0.40 5.48
N ALA A 75 -9.95 -0.91 6.02
CA ALA A 75 -9.88 -1.31 7.42
C ALA A 75 -10.08 -0.11 8.37
N GLU A 76 -9.44 1.02 8.09
CA GLU A 76 -9.63 2.26 8.85
C GLU A 76 -11.07 2.79 8.78
N TRP A 77 -11.70 2.70 7.61
CA TRP A 77 -13.12 3.05 7.47
C TRP A 77 -14.04 2.09 8.24
N TRP A 78 -13.77 0.79 8.17
CA TRP A 78 -14.65 -0.22 8.77
C TRP A 78 -14.53 -0.25 10.30
N ARG A 79 -13.30 -0.21 10.83
CA ARG A 79 -13.01 -0.48 12.25
C ARG A 79 -12.04 0.50 12.91
N GLY A 80 -11.48 1.44 12.16
CA GLY A 80 -10.46 2.36 12.65
C GLY A 80 -10.94 3.81 12.74
N ALA A 81 -10.02 4.73 12.47
CA ALA A 81 -10.22 6.17 12.63
C ALA A 81 -11.23 6.77 11.64
N GLY A 82 -11.50 6.06 10.53
CA GLY A 82 -12.46 6.48 9.50
C GLY A 82 -13.90 6.00 9.74
N ARG A 83 -14.21 5.44 10.91
CA ARG A 83 -15.55 4.89 11.16
C ARG A 83 -16.62 5.99 11.18
N GLY A 84 -17.68 5.78 10.41
CA GLY A 84 -18.85 6.67 10.38
C GLY A 84 -18.73 7.86 9.41
N VAL A 85 -17.61 7.99 8.68
CA VAL A 85 -17.50 8.96 7.58
C VAL A 85 -17.80 8.30 6.23
N GLU A 86 -18.39 9.06 5.32
CA GLU A 86 -18.69 8.61 3.96
C GLU A 86 -17.52 8.84 3.00
N HIS A 87 -16.65 9.79 3.33
CA HIS A 87 -15.52 10.20 2.52
C HIS A 87 -14.25 10.12 3.37
N LEU A 88 -13.26 9.38 2.87
CA LEU A 88 -12.00 9.14 3.56
C LEU A 88 -10.86 9.09 2.54
N VAL A 89 -9.75 9.72 2.86
CA VAL A 89 -8.47 9.49 2.16
C VAL A 89 -7.53 8.85 3.15
N GLY A 90 -7.13 7.62 2.88
CA GLY A 90 -6.07 6.93 3.60
C GLY A 90 -4.74 7.15 2.89
N ILE A 91 -3.69 7.41 3.66
CA ILE A 91 -2.31 7.47 3.18
C ILE A 91 -1.49 6.54 4.06
N THR A 92 -0.81 5.58 3.44
CA THR A 92 0.11 4.68 4.14
C THR A 92 1.53 5.14 3.90
N VAL A 93 2.31 5.26 4.97
CA VAL A 93 3.73 5.62 4.91
C VAL A 93 4.53 4.49 5.53
N GLY A 94 5.35 3.82 4.72
CA GLY A 94 6.17 2.70 5.13
C GLY A 94 7.38 2.56 4.22
N THR A 95 7.61 1.37 3.68
CA THR A 95 8.64 1.16 2.65
C THR A 95 8.40 2.04 1.42
N GLY A 96 7.14 2.20 1.03
CA GLY A 96 6.67 3.15 0.02
C GLY A 96 5.61 4.10 0.59
N ILE A 97 4.98 4.87 -0.31
CA ILE A 97 3.79 5.67 0.03
C ILE A 97 2.62 5.20 -0.81
N GLY A 98 1.63 4.60 -0.17
CA GLY A 98 0.38 4.21 -0.79
C GLY A 98 -0.75 5.16 -0.40
N GLY A 99 -1.87 5.03 -1.10
CA GLY A 99 -3.11 5.68 -0.69
C GLY A 99 -4.35 4.95 -1.17
N GLY A 100 -5.45 5.20 -0.46
CA GLY A 100 -6.77 4.74 -0.84
C GLY A 100 -7.76 5.89 -0.70
N VAL A 101 -8.74 5.93 -1.59
CA VAL A 101 -9.78 6.97 -1.58
C VAL A 101 -11.13 6.30 -1.43
N MET A 102 -11.92 6.75 -0.47
CA MET A 102 -13.29 6.36 -0.27
C MET A 102 -14.22 7.52 -0.55
N LEU A 103 -15.24 7.29 -1.37
CA LEU A 103 -16.30 8.25 -1.66
C LEU A 103 -17.67 7.58 -1.51
N GLY A 104 -18.56 8.18 -0.71
CA GLY A 104 -19.90 7.63 -0.46
C GLY A 104 -19.86 6.21 0.11
N GLY A 105 -18.91 5.93 1.01
CA GLY A 105 -18.72 4.62 1.62
C GLY A 105 -18.14 3.54 0.70
N LYS A 106 -17.59 3.91 -0.46
CA LYS A 106 -17.04 2.96 -1.44
C LYS A 106 -15.60 3.31 -1.81
N ILE A 107 -14.73 2.29 -1.82
CA ILE A 107 -13.35 2.43 -2.31
C ILE A 107 -13.36 2.77 -3.80
N MET A 108 -12.74 3.90 -4.13
CA MET A 108 -12.47 4.37 -5.47
C MET A 108 -11.20 3.73 -5.99
N ARG A 109 -11.33 2.99 -7.09
CA ARG A 109 -10.20 2.30 -7.74
C ARG A 109 -9.79 2.92 -9.07
N GLY A 110 -10.55 3.91 -9.56
CA GLY A 110 -10.32 4.55 -10.86
C GLY A 110 -10.61 3.63 -12.05
N ALA A 111 -10.38 4.13 -13.26
CA ALA A 111 -10.60 3.38 -14.49
C ALA A 111 -9.58 2.24 -14.67
N SER A 112 -8.31 2.52 -14.37
CA SER A 112 -7.18 1.59 -14.53
C SER A 112 -6.84 0.76 -13.30
N GLY A 113 -7.54 0.96 -12.17
CA GLY A 113 -7.15 0.34 -10.90
C GLY A 113 -6.07 1.10 -10.11
N SER A 114 -5.73 2.32 -10.52
CA SER A 114 -4.61 3.12 -9.97
C SER A 114 -5.05 4.39 -9.23
N ALA A 115 -6.33 4.51 -8.86
CA ALA A 115 -6.75 5.66 -8.05
C ALA A 115 -6.15 5.54 -6.64
N GLY A 116 -5.67 6.66 -6.11
CA GLY A 116 -5.09 6.70 -4.76
C GLY A 116 -3.57 6.50 -4.71
N GLU A 117 -2.89 6.33 -5.85
CA GLU A 117 -1.42 6.21 -5.97
C GLU A 117 -0.67 7.54 -5.66
N VAL A 118 -0.97 8.16 -4.52
CA VAL A 118 -0.50 9.49 -4.11
C VAL A 118 1.01 9.54 -3.95
N GLY A 119 1.66 8.42 -3.61
CA GLY A 119 3.11 8.31 -3.53
C GLY A 119 3.83 8.63 -4.84
N HIS A 120 3.17 8.42 -5.99
CA HIS A 120 3.74 8.69 -7.31
C HIS A 120 3.36 10.06 -7.88
N THR A 121 2.70 10.92 -7.10
CA THR A 121 2.45 12.31 -7.47
C THR A 121 3.76 13.09 -7.55
N THR A 122 4.04 13.72 -8.69
CA THR A 122 5.22 14.58 -8.87
C THR A 122 5.06 15.87 -8.05
N ILE A 123 5.93 16.05 -7.05
CA ILE A 123 6.03 17.25 -6.21
C ILE A 123 7.23 18.13 -6.57
N ASP A 124 8.16 17.61 -7.39
CA ASP A 124 9.37 18.31 -7.84
C ASP A 124 9.75 17.86 -9.26
N PHE A 125 9.49 18.69 -10.26
CA PHE A 125 9.72 18.34 -11.67
C PHE A 125 11.19 18.08 -12.03
N ASN A 126 12.13 18.63 -11.27
CA ASN A 126 13.57 18.39 -11.45
C ASN A 126 14.11 17.45 -10.36
N GLY A 127 13.22 16.65 -9.80
CA GLY A 127 13.44 15.94 -8.56
C GLY A 127 14.19 14.61 -8.69
N ARG A 128 14.22 13.87 -7.58
CA ARG A 128 14.86 12.55 -7.47
C ARG A 128 14.16 11.54 -8.38
N ARG A 129 14.92 10.59 -8.92
CA ARG A 129 14.36 9.44 -9.62
C ARG A 129 13.61 8.53 -8.62
N CYS A 130 12.37 8.19 -8.95
CA CYS A 130 11.55 7.27 -8.20
C CYS A 130 11.72 5.82 -8.71
N SER A 131 11.46 4.85 -7.84
CA SER A 131 11.47 3.41 -8.18
C SER A 131 10.46 3.06 -9.27
N CYS A 132 9.37 3.82 -9.39
CA CYS A 132 8.36 3.64 -10.46
C CYS A 132 8.86 4.08 -11.85
N GLY A 133 10.05 4.70 -11.94
CA GLY A 133 10.67 5.16 -13.18
C GLY A 133 10.49 6.65 -13.47
N ASN A 134 9.54 7.32 -12.81
CA ASN A 134 9.32 8.76 -12.93
C ASN A 134 10.31 9.58 -12.07
N TYR A 135 10.28 10.90 -12.18
CA TYR A 135 11.04 11.84 -11.35
C TYR A 135 10.11 12.66 -10.45
N GLY A 136 10.61 13.02 -9.27
CA GLY A 136 9.92 13.97 -8.40
C GLY A 136 8.76 13.43 -7.59
N CYS A 137 8.53 12.11 -7.57
CA CYS A 137 7.42 11.52 -6.84
C CYS A 137 7.54 11.74 -5.33
N LEU A 138 6.42 12.00 -4.63
CA LEU A 138 6.36 12.15 -3.17
C LEU A 138 7.09 11.02 -2.42
N GLU A 139 6.92 9.77 -2.87
CA GLU A 139 7.58 8.58 -2.30
C GLU A 139 9.10 8.71 -2.27
N ALA A 140 9.70 9.29 -3.32
CA ALA A 140 11.14 9.46 -3.45
C ALA A 140 11.72 10.39 -2.37
N TYR A 141 10.87 11.13 -1.65
CA TYR A 141 11.28 12.08 -0.60
C TYR A 141 10.75 11.74 0.78
N ALA A 142 9.62 11.05 0.89
CA ALA A 142 8.87 10.91 2.14
C ALA A 142 8.55 9.46 2.54
N SER A 143 8.97 8.46 1.76
CA SER A 143 8.95 7.06 2.23
C SER A 143 9.94 6.88 3.38
N GLY A 144 9.77 5.82 4.18
CA GLY A 144 10.69 5.48 5.27
C GLY A 144 12.17 5.45 4.82
N PRO A 145 12.52 4.69 3.77
CA PRO A 145 13.88 4.69 3.22
C PRO A 145 14.33 6.07 2.72
N SER A 146 13.47 6.83 2.03
CA SER A 146 13.81 8.16 1.52
C SER A 146 14.03 9.19 2.63
N ILE A 147 13.26 9.13 3.72
CA ILE A 147 13.47 9.98 4.90
C ILE A 147 14.85 9.68 5.50
N ALA A 148 15.21 8.40 5.65
CA ALA A 148 16.51 8.01 6.18
C ALA A 148 17.67 8.46 5.29
N VAL A 149 17.53 8.35 3.96
CA VAL A 149 18.52 8.86 2.99
C VAL A 149 18.70 10.37 3.15
N ARG A 150 17.60 11.13 3.16
CA ARG A 150 17.64 12.59 3.29
C ARG A 150 18.22 13.06 4.63
N ALA A 151 17.97 12.31 5.70
CA ALA A 151 18.57 12.60 7.00
C ALA A 151 20.10 12.48 6.96
N ARG A 152 20.64 11.43 6.32
CA ARG A 152 22.09 11.26 6.15
C ARG A 152 22.71 12.36 5.29
N GLU A 153 22.12 12.66 4.13
CA GLU A 153 22.57 13.76 3.27
C GLU A 153 22.59 15.10 4.03
N GLY A 154 21.55 15.34 4.86
CA GLY A 154 21.48 16.53 5.72
C GLY A 154 22.63 16.61 6.73
N LEU A 155 22.98 15.49 7.36
CA LEU A 155 24.10 15.42 8.31
C LEU A 155 25.46 15.67 7.61
N GLU A 156 25.66 15.12 6.41
CA GLU A 156 26.89 15.31 5.63
C GLU A 156 27.12 16.78 5.25
N VAL A 157 26.05 17.51 4.92
CA VAL A 157 26.13 18.95 4.59
C VAL A 157 26.12 19.86 5.83
N GLY A 158 26.23 19.30 7.04
CA GLY A 158 26.24 20.06 8.29
C GLY A 158 24.89 20.68 8.66
N CYS A 159 23.78 20.18 8.09
CA CYS A 159 22.45 20.61 8.46
C CYS A 159 22.14 20.08 9.86
N GLN A 160 21.93 20.97 10.83
CA GLN A 160 21.47 20.57 12.16
C GLN A 160 20.10 19.91 12.02
N VAL A 161 20.02 18.63 12.35
CA VAL A 161 18.75 17.92 12.54
C VAL A 161 17.92 18.76 13.50
N CYS A 162 16.70 19.09 13.10
CA CYS A 162 15.86 20.06 13.80
C CYS A 162 15.44 19.51 15.18
N SER A 163 16.30 19.64 16.19
CA SER A 163 15.98 19.38 17.59
C SER A 163 15.18 20.56 18.13
N HIS A 164 13.92 20.67 17.69
CA HIS A 164 12.91 21.50 18.35
C HIS A 164 13.35 22.95 18.65
N ARG A 165 13.62 23.77 17.61
CA ARG A 165 13.34 25.23 17.55
C ARG A 165 14.00 25.82 16.31
N THR A 166 13.17 26.33 15.39
CA THR A 166 13.50 27.26 14.29
C THR A 166 14.62 26.86 13.33
N CYS A 167 14.21 26.38 12.14
CA CYS A 167 15.09 26.26 10.98
C CYS A 167 15.57 27.65 10.54
N ARG A 168 16.84 27.98 10.81
CA ARG A 168 17.54 29.04 10.08
C ARG A 168 18.67 28.37 9.31
N ARG A 169 18.65 28.49 7.98
CA ARG A 169 19.82 28.16 7.14
C ARG A 169 20.98 29.03 7.63
N ARG A 170 22.15 28.43 7.90
CA ARG A 170 23.37 29.23 8.05
C ARG A 170 23.69 29.89 6.70
N PRO A 171 24.18 31.13 6.70
CA PRO A 171 24.58 31.84 5.48
C PRO A 171 25.70 31.12 4.75
#